data_AF-A0AE84-F1
#
_entry.id   AF-A0AE84-F1
#
_cell.length_a   1.000
_cell.length_b   1.000
_cell.length_c   1.000
_cell.angle_alpha   90.00
_cell.angle_beta   90.00
_cell.angle_gamma   90.00
#
_symmetry.space_group_name_H-M   'P 1'
#
loop_
_entity.id
_entity.type
_entity.pdbx_description
1 polymer ?
#
loop_
_entity_poly.entity_id
_entity_poly.type
_entity_poly.pdbx_seq_one_letter_code
_entity_poly.pdbx_strand_id
1 'polypeptide(L)'
;MVEDRRTEKAVRRGLAEPARETLLRTVRASAAAAIGDSDFFTRLSSAGLRVQQRIAPDGTVTGYSVAMPGDRDKGQAPVWFSGSRLAPDLSLPRVRERWSRSPSASPTATSATMWRVAEDKVRQAAAQLGAGGLHEGAGDVAALGDLIVVAAVVSPHLVRVRMRQAACEFERAARAPAARTLEGRARALYRESAYVLSRSTAAFGGPDTGAVLGLLTALVMAVDGSRSWHMAQEYRVQAQAAGRAGRLLREAVEVAVGARAARGYEPRRRPVARSSGGGQRLAVAAGARPMAAVVQQALPEQAREVMADAGWPALRTRLIEIERTGSDPVDVLSVVVKQRELTSADSVAEVLTWRLEGWREHRPPAITATAGAAPDRAPRGPGGSAPARSEGKSETIRRRLGDEQGQGPRRTR
;
A
#
# COMPACT_ATOMS: atom_id res chain seq x y z
N MET A 1 31.96 -2.12 -6.47
CA MET A 1 32.42 -1.45 -7.72
C MET A 1 31.31 -1.09 -8.73
N VAL A 2 30.46 -2.01 -9.22
CA VAL A 2 29.35 -1.62 -10.13
C VAL A 2 28.12 -1.08 -9.37
N GLU A 3 27.79 -1.61 -8.19
CA GLU A 3 26.83 -0.98 -7.26
C GLU A 3 27.22 0.47 -6.93
N ASP A 4 28.46 0.71 -6.45
CA ASP A 4 28.95 2.05 -6.08
C ASP A 4 28.74 3.10 -7.18
N ARG A 5 29.11 2.76 -8.43
CA ARG A 5 28.92 3.68 -9.55
C ARG A 5 27.45 4.01 -9.84
N ARG A 6 26.50 3.17 -9.41
CA ARG A 6 25.06 3.43 -9.56
C ARG A 6 24.52 4.30 -8.42
N THR A 7 24.93 4.03 -7.18
CA THR A 7 24.57 4.84 -6.01
C THR A 7 25.20 6.24 -6.09
N GLU A 8 26.49 6.34 -6.41
CA GLU A 8 27.16 7.63 -6.67
C GLU A 8 26.47 8.43 -7.79
N LYS A 9 26.06 7.78 -8.89
CA LYS A 9 25.35 8.46 -10.00
C LYS A 9 23.96 8.95 -9.58
N ALA A 10 23.26 8.24 -8.69
CA ALA A 10 21.97 8.66 -8.15
C ALA A 10 22.14 9.87 -7.21
N VAL A 11 23.09 9.80 -6.27
CA VAL A 11 23.41 10.88 -5.31
C VAL A 11 23.83 12.16 -6.05
N ARG A 12 24.76 12.08 -7.03
CA ARG A 12 25.19 13.23 -7.84
C ARG A 12 24.08 13.84 -8.73
N ARG A 13 22.91 13.20 -8.84
CA ARG A 13 21.76 13.65 -9.65
C ARG A 13 20.53 14.00 -8.80
N GLY A 14 20.62 13.94 -7.46
CA GLY A 14 19.49 14.19 -6.57
C GLY A 14 18.36 13.16 -6.68
N LEU A 15 18.65 11.96 -7.20
CA LEU A 15 17.67 10.89 -7.34
C LEU A 15 17.71 9.97 -6.12
N ALA A 16 16.57 9.75 -5.47
CA ALA A 16 16.45 8.91 -4.27
C ALA A 16 16.61 7.40 -4.54
N GLU A 17 16.53 6.97 -5.79
CA GLU A 17 16.63 5.57 -6.25
C GLU A 17 17.37 5.59 -7.61
N PRO A 18 18.28 4.64 -7.92
CA PRO A 18 18.89 4.56 -9.25
C PRO A 18 17.81 4.33 -10.31
N ALA A 19 17.80 5.12 -11.39
CA ALA A 19 16.74 5.08 -12.41
C ALA A 19 16.42 3.67 -12.98
N ARG A 20 17.42 2.78 -13.04
CA ARG A 20 17.24 1.37 -13.44
C ARG A 20 16.34 0.57 -12.48
N GLU A 21 16.42 0.85 -11.19
CA GLU A 21 15.64 0.17 -10.14
C GLU A 21 14.19 0.68 -10.14
N THR A 22 13.99 1.99 -10.30
CA THR A 22 12.67 2.58 -10.58
C THR A 22 12.03 1.96 -11.83
N LEU A 23 12.78 1.83 -12.94
CA LEU A 23 12.30 1.14 -14.15
C LEU A 23 11.96 -0.32 -13.89
N LEU A 24 12.83 -1.07 -13.23
CA LEU A 24 12.62 -2.48 -12.90
C LEU A 24 11.32 -2.68 -12.09
N ARG A 25 11.12 -1.86 -11.05
CA ARG A 25 9.94 -1.88 -10.19
C ARG A 25 8.66 -1.51 -10.94
N THR A 26 8.69 -0.45 -11.75
CA THR A 26 7.53 0.00 -12.53
C THR A 26 7.15 -1.02 -13.61
N VAL A 27 8.13 -1.53 -14.38
CA VAL A 27 7.89 -2.53 -15.44
C VAL A 27 7.30 -3.82 -14.86
N ARG A 28 7.77 -4.27 -13.68
CA ARG A 28 7.19 -5.42 -12.97
C ARG A 28 5.73 -5.19 -12.58
N ALA A 29 5.43 -4.05 -11.97
CA ALA A 29 4.05 -3.71 -11.61
C ALA A 29 3.13 -3.66 -12.84
N SER A 30 3.58 -3.05 -13.94
CA SER A 30 2.83 -3.04 -15.20
C SER A 30 2.63 -4.45 -15.77
N ALA A 31 3.66 -5.31 -15.75
CA ALA A 31 3.56 -6.69 -16.27
C ALA A 31 2.64 -7.57 -15.41
N ALA A 32 2.74 -7.46 -14.09
CA ALA A 32 1.91 -8.18 -13.13
C ALA A 32 0.42 -7.80 -13.23
N ALA A 33 0.13 -6.51 -13.45
CA ALA A 33 -1.23 -6.00 -13.58
C ALA A 33 -1.85 -6.17 -14.98
N ALA A 34 -1.03 -6.33 -16.02
CA ALA A 34 -1.50 -6.39 -17.41
C ALA A 34 -2.23 -7.70 -17.73
N ILE A 35 -3.11 -7.63 -18.74
CA ILE A 35 -3.83 -8.79 -19.31
C ILE A 35 -3.44 -9.10 -20.76
N GLY A 36 -2.48 -8.38 -21.33
CA GLY A 36 -2.01 -8.53 -22.71
C GLY A 36 -1.11 -7.38 -23.15
N ASP A 37 -0.52 -7.48 -24.34
CA ASP A 37 0.45 -6.51 -24.88
C ASP A 37 -0.05 -5.05 -24.83
N SER A 38 -1.27 -4.79 -25.31
CA SER A 38 -1.84 -3.43 -25.39
C SER A 38 -2.03 -2.80 -24.00
N ASP A 39 -2.57 -3.58 -23.05
CA ASP A 39 -2.73 -3.16 -21.65
C ASP A 39 -1.37 -2.94 -20.98
N PHE A 40 -0.39 -3.80 -21.24
CA PHE A 40 0.98 -3.65 -20.74
C PHE A 40 1.64 -2.35 -21.21
N PHE A 41 1.66 -2.08 -22.52
CA PHE A 41 2.28 -0.85 -23.05
C PHE A 41 1.51 0.40 -22.64
N THR A 42 0.18 0.33 -22.51
CA THR A 42 -0.65 1.41 -21.96
C THR A 42 -0.25 1.69 -20.51
N ARG A 43 -0.16 0.66 -19.65
CA ARG A 43 0.23 0.81 -18.23
C ARG A 43 1.65 1.35 -18.05
N LEU A 44 2.62 0.96 -18.87
CA LEU A 44 3.97 1.54 -18.85
C LEU A 44 3.93 3.04 -19.16
N SER A 45 3.13 3.43 -20.16
CA SER A 45 3.01 4.82 -20.60
C SER A 45 2.26 5.67 -19.56
N SER A 46 1.16 5.15 -18.99
CA SER A 46 0.43 5.79 -17.88
C SER A 46 1.24 5.88 -16.59
N ALA A 47 2.22 4.98 -16.38
CA ALA A 47 3.21 5.10 -15.31
C ALA A 47 4.32 6.13 -15.62
N GLY A 48 4.18 6.90 -16.70
CA GLY A 48 5.10 7.96 -17.11
C GLY A 48 6.36 7.46 -17.83
N LEU A 49 6.47 6.18 -18.18
CA LEU A 49 7.63 5.67 -18.90
C LEU A 49 7.55 5.98 -20.39
N ARG A 50 8.70 6.27 -21.00
CA ARG A 50 8.83 6.22 -22.46
C ARG A 50 8.93 4.76 -22.87
N VAL A 51 8.16 4.35 -23.88
CA VAL A 51 8.12 2.98 -24.39
C VAL A 51 8.52 2.99 -25.86
N GLN A 52 9.46 2.12 -26.23
CA GLN A 52 9.82 1.84 -27.62
C GLN A 52 9.56 0.36 -27.89
N GLN A 53 8.63 0.06 -28.79
CA GLN A 53 8.36 -1.31 -29.24
C GLN A 53 9.34 -1.69 -30.35
N ARG A 54 9.77 -2.96 -30.37
CA ARG A 54 10.52 -3.55 -31.48
C ARG A 54 9.56 -4.41 -32.30
N ILE A 55 9.32 -4.00 -33.53
CA ILE A 55 8.35 -4.62 -34.44
C ILE A 55 9.14 -5.35 -35.54
N ALA A 56 8.74 -6.57 -35.88
CA ALA A 56 9.31 -7.34 -36.99
C ALA A 56 8.64 -6.98 -38.33
N PRO A 57 9.19 -7.39 -39.49
CA PRO A 57 8.64 -7.00 -40.81
C PRO A 57 7.20 -7.44 -41.07
N ASP A 58 6.72 -8.46 -40.34
CA ASP A 58 5.34 -8.97 -40.33
C ASP A 58 4.37 -8.13 -39.48
N GLY A 59 4.85 -7.08 -38.81
CA GLY A 59 4.09 -6.28 -37.86
C GLY A 59 4.05 -6.83 -36.42
N THR A 60 4.65 -8.00 -36.16
CA THR A 60 4.63 -8.61 -34.83
C THR A 60 5.56 -7.88 -33.86
N VAL A 61 5.05 -7.52 -32.66
CA VAL A 61 5.90 -6.97 -31.60
C VAL A 61 6.76 -8.09 -31.00
N THR A 62 8.09 -7.97 -31.15
CA THR A 62 9.09 -8.97 -30.73
C THR A 62 9.90 -8.54 -29.51
N GLY A 63 9.69 -7.32 -29.01
CA GLY A 63 10.41 -6.81 -27.84
C GLY A 63 10.02 -5.37 -27.51
N TYR A 64 10.57 -4.86 -26.42
CA TYR A 64 10.39 -3.47 -26.01
C TYR A 64 11.60 -2.96 -25.21
N SER A 65 11.76 -1.65 -25.22
CA SER A 65 12.65 -0.89 -24.33
C SER A 65 11.88 0.21 -23.62
N VAL A 66 12.33 0.55 -22.41
CA VAL A 66 11.79 1.66 -21.62
C VAL A 66 12.88 2.65 -21.21
N ALA A 67 12.49 3.91 -21.00
CA ALA A 67 13.35 4.95 -20.44
C ALA A 67 12.55 5.84 -19.48
N MET A 68 13.19 6.29 -18.40
CA MET A 68 12.63 7.33 -17.53
C MET A 68 12.66 8.68 -18.26
N PRO A 69 11.59 9.49 -18.21
CA PRO A 69 11.70 10.91 -18.53
C PRO A 69 12.79 11.55 -17.67
N GLY A 70 13.70 12.30 -18.31
CA GLY A 70 14.80 12.98 -17.61
C GLY A 70 16.08 12.15 -17.40
N ASP A 71 16.06 10.81 -17.40
CA ASP A 71 17.32 10.04 -17.36
C ASP A 71 18.00 10.08 -18.73
N ARG A 72 18.99 10.96 -18.82
CA ARG A 72 19.80 11.19 -20.02
C ARG A 72 21.26 10.78 -19.79
N ASP A 73 21.91 10.39 -20.89
CA ASP A 73 23.35 10.16 -20.93
C ASP A 73 24.15 11.48 -21.06
N LYS A 74 25.43 11.40 -21.40
CA LYS A 74 26.30 12.58 -21.59
C LYS A 74 25.91 13.41 -22.83
N GLY A 75 25.30 12.79 -23.84
CA GLY A 75 24.86 13.42 -25.08
C GLY A 75 23.40 13.90 -25.06
N GLN A 76 22.78 13.99 -23.88
CA GLN A 76 21.36 14.32 -23.68
C GLN A 76 20.36 13.32 -24.30
N ALA A 77 20.82 12.15 -24.76
CA ALA A 77 19.96 11.10 -25.28
C ALA A 77 19.28 10.32 -24.14
N PRO A 78 18.03 9.83 -24.30
CA PRO A 78 17.35 9.04 -23.27
C PRO A 78 18.06 7.71 -23.03
N VAL A 79 18.23 7.32 -21.76
CA VAL A 79 18.86 6.03 -21.41
C VAL A 79 17.82 4.91 -21.51
N TRP A 80 17.91 4.11 -22.58
CA TRP A 80 16.99 3.00 -22.85
C TRP A 80 17.47 1.67 -22.26
N PHE A 81 16.55 0.95 -21.62
CA PHE A 81 16.74 -0.42 -21.15
C PHE A 81 15.71 -1.34 -21.82
N SER A 82 16.16 -2.40 -22.51
CA SER A 82 15.27 -3.47 -22.95
C SER A 82 14.73 -4.24 -21.74
N GLY A 83 13.53 -4.82 -21.85
CA GLY A 83 12.97 -5.65 -20.77
C GLY A 83 13.96 -6.71 -20.25
N SER A 84 14.62 -7.42 -21.17
CA SER A 84 15.68 -8.41 -20.85
C SER A 84 16.91 -7.84 -20.13
N ARG A 85 17.28 -6.57 -20.37
CA ARG A 85 18.38 -5.86 -19.69
C ARG A 85 17.98 -5.34 -18.30
N LEU A 86 16.68 -5.19 -18.03
CA LEU A 86 16.17 -4.95 -16.68
C LEU A 86 16.18 -6.25 -15.86
N ALA A 87 15.55 -7.31 -16.37
CA ALA A 87 15.69 -8.67 -15.85
C ALA A 87 15.29 -9.72 -16.90
N PRO A 88 15.84 -10.96 -16.86
CA PRO A 88 15.47 -12.02 -17.81
C PRO A 88 13.94 -12.29 -17.85
N ASP A 89 13.29 -12.24 -16.69
CA ASP A 89 11.84 -12.44 -16.51
C ASP A 89 10.96 -11.32 -17.09
N LEU A 90 11.56 -10.22 -17.55
CA LEU A 90 10.87 -9.06 -18.14
C LEU A 90 11.05 -8.96 -19.66
N SER A 91 11.65 -9.95 -20.31
CA SER A 91 11.58 -10.05 -21.77
C SER A 91 10.12 -10.23 -22.25
N LEU A 92 9.79 -9.74 -23.46
CA LEU A 92 8.40 -9.75 -23.94
C LEU A 92 7.74 -11.15 -23.95
N PRO A 93 8.42 -12.25 -24.35
CA PRO A 93 7.87 -13.60 -24.23
C PRO A 93 7.56 -13.98 -22.77
N ARG A 94 8.45 -13.65 -21.82
CA ARG A 94 8.30 -13.98 -20.39
C ARG A 94 7.21 -13.20 -19.67
N VAL A 95 6.85 -12.01 -20.15
CA VAL A 95 5.65 -11.31 -19.63
C VAL A 95 4.37 -11.83 -20.28
N ARG A 96 4.39 -12.20 -21.57
CA ARG A 96 3.24 -12.86 -22.24
C ARG A 96 2.86 -14.20 -21.61
N GLU A 97 3.85 -14.99 -21.16
CA GLU A 97 3.63 -16.22 -20.38
C GLU A 97 2.78 -15.99 -19.11
N ARG A 98 2.78 -14.77 -18.55
CA ARG A 98 1.97 -14.41 -17.36
C ARG A 98 0.49 -14.21 -17.69
N TRP A 99 0.15 -13.84 -18.92
CA TRP A 99 -1.17 -13.35 -19.33
C TRP A 99 -2.07 -14.38 -20.03
N SER A 100 -1.56 -15.60 -20.28
CA SER A 100 -2.18 -16.62 -21.15
C SER A 100 -3.57 -17.16 -20.72
N ARG A 101 -4.14 -16.68 -19.60
CA ARG A 101 -5.58 -16.71 -19.33
C ARG A 101 -6.01 -15.31 -18.87
N SER A 102 -6.81 -14.63 -19.68
CA SER A 102 -7.36 -13.32 -19.35
C SER A 102 -8.35 -13.42 -18.19
N PRO A 103 -8.25 -12.58 -17.15
CA PRO A 103 -9.20 -12.59 -16.04
C PRO A 103 -10.58 -12.09 -16.52
N SER A 104 -11.63 -12.88 -16.27
CA SER A 104 -13.00 -12.45 -16.53
C SER A 104 -13.48 -11.57 -15.37
N ALA A 105 -13.52 -10.25 -15.55
CA ALA A 105 -14.07 -9.34 -14.56
C ALA A 105 -14.71 -8.09 -15.20
N SER A 106 -16.00 -7.90 -14.93
CA SER A 106 -16.73 -6.67 -15.26
C SER A 106 -16.42 -5.58 -14.23
N PRO A 107 -15.83 -4.43 -14.62
CA PRO A 107 -15.16 -3.54 -13.66
C PRO A 107 -15.96 -2.27 -13.31
N THR A 108 -17.19 -2.41 -12.83
CA THR A 108 -18.05 -1.30 -12.34
C THR A 108 -18.26 -1.30 -10.82
N ALA A 109 -17.41 -2.00 -10.07
CA ALA A 109 -17.44 -2.06 -8.61
C ALA A 109 -16.76 -0.86 -7.92
N THR A 110 -17.10 -0.59 -6.66
CA THR A 110 -16.37 0.37 -5.81
C THR A 110 -15.02 -0.19 -5.36
N SER A 111 -14.08 0.68 -4.97
CA SER A 111 -12.75 0.24 -4.46
C SER A 111 -12.90 -0.72 -3.27
N ALA A 112 -13.75 -0.38 -2.30
CA ALA A 112 -14.19 -1.27 -1.20
C ALA A 112 -14.47 -2.72 -1.63
N THR A 113 -15.31 -2.87 -2.64
CA THR A 113 -15.71 -4.18 -3.17
C THR A 113 -14.58 -4.86 -3.93
N MET A 114 -13.77 -4.12 -4.69
CA MET A 114 -12.56 -4.66 -5.35
C MET A 114 -11.59 -5.27 -4.34
N TRP A 115 -11.32 -4.58 -3.22
CA TRP A 115 -10.43 -5.11 -2.17
C TRP A 115 -10.98 -6.38 -1.50
N ARG A 116 -12.30 -6.46 -1.25
CA ARG A 116 -12.94 -7.68 -0.69
C ARG A 116 -12.95 -8.84 -1.67
N VAL A 117 -13.21 -8.60 -2.96
CA VAL A 117 -13.15 -9.63 -4.01
C VAL A 117 -11.72 -10.16 -4.15
N ALA A 118 -10.72 -9.30 -4.05
CA ALA A 118 -9.32 -9.73 -4.03
C ALA A 118 -9.00 -10.54 -2.75
N GLU A 119 -9.41 -10.08 -1.56
CA GLU A 119 -9.23 -10.83 -0.31
C GLU A 119 -9.81 -12.26 -0.39
N ASP A 120 -11.06 -12.39 -0.83
CA ASP A 120 -11.75 -13.67 -0.93
C ASP A 120 -11.03 -14.63 -1.90
N LYS A 121 -10.71 -14.15 -3.10
CA LYS A 121 -9.94 -14.92 -4.09
C LYS A 121 -8.56 -15.33 -3.56
N VAL A 122 -7.85 -14.45 -2.84
CA VAL A 122 -6.55 -14.77 -2.21
C VAL A 122 -6.70 -15.81 -1.11
N ARG A 123 -7.77 -15.75 -0.30
CA ARG A 123 -8.05 -16.76 0.74
C ARG A 123 -8.34 -18.13 0.13
N GLN A 124 -9.15 -18.20 -0.92
CA GLN A 124 -9.42 -19.43 -1.67
C GLN A 124 -8.14 -19.98 -2.32
N ALA A 125 -7.35 -19.11 -2.95
CA ALA A 125 -6.06 -19.45 -3.56
C ALA A 125 -5.03 -19.98 -2.54
N ALA A 126 -4.96 -19.36 -1.35
CA ALA A 126 -4.08 -19.78 -0.27
C ALA A 126 -4.47 -21.16 0.28
N ALA A 127 -5.77 -21.45 0.43
CA ALA A 127 -6.26 -22.75 0.85
C ALA A 127 -5.89 -23.86 -0.17
N GLN A 128 -6.02 -23.57 -1.47
CA GLN A 128 -5.62 -24.50 -2.53
C GLN A 128 -4.10 -24.76 -2.54
N LEU A 129 -3.28 -23.71 -2.36
CA LEU A 129 -1.82 -23.86 -2.31
C LEU A 129 -1.35 -24.58 -1.03
N GLY A 130 -1.99 -24.32 0.11
CA GLY A 130 -1.69 -24.96 1.39
C GLY A 130 -2.10 -26.44 1.46
N ALA A 131 -3.21 -26.82 0.81
CA ALA A 131 -3.62 -28.22 0.64
C ALA A 131 -2.84 -28.92 -0.49
N GLY A 132 -2.27 -28.16 -1.42
CA GLY A 132 -1.60 -28.63 -2.63
C GLY A 132 -0.18 -29.13 -2.41
N GLY A 133 -0.02 -30.30 -1.78
CA GLY A 133 1.24 -31.06 -1.74
C GLY A 133 1.66 -31.65 -3.09
N LEU A 134 1.49 -30.91 -4.19
CA LEU A 134 1.65 -31.37 -5.57
C LEU A 134 2.80 -30.63 -6.30
N HIS A 135 3.33 -31.27 -7.34
CA HIS A 135 4.40 -30.73 -8.19
C HIS A 135 3.99 -29.49 -9.03
N GLU A 136 2.71 -29.08 -9.00
CA GLU A 136 2.12 -28.01 -9.83
C GLU A 136 1.93 -26.67 -9.09
N GLY A 137 2.76 -26.36 -8.07
CA GLY A 137 2.64 -25.10 -7.30
C GLY A 137 3.41 -23.91 -7.88
N ALA A 138 4.28 -24.13 -8.88
CA ALA A 138 5.19 -23.09 -9.37
C ALA A 138 4.47 -21.89 -10.04
N GLY A 139 3.41 -22.15 -10.82
CA GLY A 139 2.59 -21.08 -11.41
C GLY A 139 1.78 -20.29 -10.38
N ASP A 140 1.35 -20.96 -9.31
CA ASP A 140 0.62 -20.35 -8.20
C ASP A 140 1.53 -19.41 -7.39
N VAL A 141 2.73 -19.86 -7.06
CA VAL A 141 3.75 -19.07 -6.34
C VAL A 141 4.24 -17.88 -7.20
N ALA A 142 4.42 -18.06 -8.51
CA ALA A 142 4.76 -16.95 -9.41
C ALA A 142 3.63 -15.89 -9.47
N ALA A 143 2.37 -16.32 -9.55
CA ALA A 143 1.21 -15.43 -9.57
C ALA A 143 0.97 -14.70 -8.23
N LEU A 144 1.27 -15.36 -7.11
CA LEU A 144 1.32 -14.72 -5.79
C LEU A 144 2.40 -13.62 -5.74
N GLY A 145 3.55 -13.83 -6.36
CA GLY A 145 4.59 -12.80 -6.49
C GLY A 145 4.13 -11.57 -7.28
N ASP A 146 3.52 -11.78 -8.45
CA ASP A 146 2.89 -10.71 -9.24
C ASP A 146 1.82 -9.95 -8.41
N LEU A 147 0.98 -10.68 -7.66
CA LEU A 147 -0.03 -10.10 -6.78
C LEU A 147 0.57 -9.22 -5.67
N ILE A 148 1.62 -9.69 -4.96
CA ILE A 148 2.27 -8.92 -3.89
C ILE A 148 2.90 -7.64 -4.47
N VAL A 149 3.46 -7.70 -5.68
CA VAL A 149 3.97 -6.52 -6.39
C VAL A 149 2.85 -5.51 -6.68
N VAL A 150 1.69 -5.95 -7.18
CA VAL A 150 0.54 -5.05 -7.42
C VAL A 150 0.00 -4.47 -6.11
N ALA A 151 -0.17 -5.32 -5.08
CA ALA A 151 -0.61 -4.89 -3.75
C ALA A 151 0.32 -3.80 -3.20
N ALA A 152 1.64 -3.96 -3.29
CA ALA A 152 2.64 -2.97 -2.86
C ALA A 152 2.59 -1.62 -3.60
N VAL A 153 1.96 -1.55 -4.78
CA VAL A 153 1.69 -0.29 -5.49
C VAL A 153 0.44 0.38 -4.95
N VAL A 154 -0.66 -0.37 -4.78
CA VAL A 154 -1.98 0.19 -4.40
C VAL A 154 -2.20 0.33 -2.89
N SER A 155 -1.36 -0.32 -2.06
CA SER A 155 -1.44 -0.25 -0.60
C SER A 155 -1.44 1.19 -0.05
N PRO A 156 -2.20 1.46 1.05
CA PRO A 156 -2.10 2.71 1.80
C PRO A 156 -0.66 3.03 2.23
N HIS A 157 -0.31 4.31 2.31
CA HIS A 157 1.05 4.78 2.61
C HIS A 157 1.64 4.12 3.87
N LEU A 158 0.84 4.04 4.93
CA LEU A 158 1.07 3.37 6.21
C LEU A 158 1.78 1.99 6.11
N VAL A 159 1.40 1.16 5.14
CA VAL A 159 1.96 -0.20 4.98
C VAL A 159 2.77 -0.36 3.69
N ARG A 160 2.83 0.68 2.85
CA ARG A 160 3.42 0.63 1.50
C ARG A 160 4.91 0.29 1.50
N VAL A 161 5.66 0.73 2.51
CA VAL A 161 7.10 0.42 2.64
C VAL A 161 7.31 -1.07 2.90
N ARG A 162 6.64 -1.62 3.93
CA ARG A 162 6.70 -3.04 4.29
C ARG A 162 6.22 -3.95 3.16
N MET A 163 5.14 -3.56 2.47
CA MET A 163 4.66 -4.29 1.29
C MET A 163 5.67 -4.32 0.14
N ARG A 164 6.42 -3.23 -0.11
CA ARG A 164 7.50 -3.22 -1.11
C ARG A 164 8.67 -4.11 -0.69
N GLN A 165 9.06 -4.08 0.59
CA GLN A 165 10.10 -4.96 1.12
C GLN A 165 9.67 -6.45 1.01
N ALA A 166 8.41 -6.76 1.33
CA ALA A 166 7.85 -8.10 1.18
C ALA A 166 7.87 -8.56 -0.28
N ALA A 167 7.50 -7.69 -1.24
CA ALA A 167 7.62 -7.97 -2.67
C ALA A 167 9.06 -8.27 -3.10
N CYS A 168 10.04 -7.49 -2.62
CA CYS A 168 11.46 -7.69 -2.93
C CYS A 168 12.02 -9.00 -2.35
N GLU A 169 11.65 -9.38 -1.13
CA GLU A 169 12.05 -10.69 -0.58
C GLU A 169 11.34 -11.85 -1.28
N PHE A 170 10.04 -11.72 -1.54
CA PHE A 170 9.25 -12.75 -2.21
C PHE A 170 9.64 -12.95 -3.69
N GLU A 171 10.26 -11.97 -4.36
CA GLU A 171 10.82 -12.14 -5.71
C GLU A 171 11.70 -13.39 -5.84
N ARG A 172 12.49 -13.71 -4.79
CA ARG A 172 13.35 -14.90 -4.78
C ARG A 172 12.57 -16.20 -4.65
N ALA A 173 11.41 -16.19 -3.96
CA ALA A 173 10.51 -17.33 -3.86
C ALA A 173 9.69 -17.54 -5.15
N ALA A 174 9.18 -16.44 -5.73
CA ALA A 174 8.45 -16.42 -7.00
C ALA A 174 9.23 -17.02 -8.20
N ARG A 175 10.56 -17.10 -8.11
CA ARG A 175 11.42 -17.78 -9.09
C ARG A 175 11.57 -19.26 -8.76
N ALA A 176 10.58 -20.07 -9.16
CA ALA A 176 10.71 -21.53 -9.20
C ALA A 176 11.83 -21.95 -10.19
N PRO A 177 12.94 -22.59 -9.75
CA PRO A 177 14.13 -22.77 -10.60
C PRO A 177 13.95 -23.70 -11.82
N ALA A 178 13.00 -24.63 -11.76
CA ALA A 178 12.86 -25.72 -12.73
C ALA A 178 11.59 -25.64 -13.61
N ALA A 179 10.60 -24.81 -13.24
CA ALA A 179 9.31 -24.80 -13.90
C ALA A 179 9.36 -23.99 -15.21
N ARG A 180 9.20 -24.66 -16.36
CA ARG A 180 9.01 -24.01 -17.66
C ARG A 180 7.56 -23.60 -17.93
N THR A 181 6.61 -24.32 -17.31
CA THR A 181 5.18 -24.02 -17.35
C THR A 181 4.78 -23.27 -16.09
N LEU A 182 4.05 -22.17 -16.25
CA LEU A 182 3.44 -21.43 -15.14
C LEU A 182 2.06 -22.00 -14.81
N GLU A 183 1.90 -23.32 -14.79
CA GLU A 183 0.62 -23.94 -14.46
C GLU A 183 0.47 -24.12 -12.95
N GLY A 184 -0.79 -24.18 -12.51
CA GLY A 184 -1.18 -24.19 -11.10
C GLY A 184 -2.67 -23.90 -10.95
N ARG A 185 -3.26 -24.42 -9.87
CA ARG A 185 -4.72 -24.43 -9.66
C ARG A 185 -5.22 -23.09 -9.13
N ALA A 186 -4.43 -22.43 -8.28
CA ALA A 186 -4.75 -21.16 -7.68
C ALA A 186 -4.36 -19.94 -8.55
N ARG A 187 -3.55 -20.13 -9.60
CA ARG A 187 -2.97 -19.06 -10.43
C ARG A 187 -4.01 -18.09 -10.98
N ALA A 188 -5.16 -18.60 -11.44
CA ALA A 188 -6.24 -17.76 -11.96
C ALA A 188 -6.78 -16.81 -10.89
N LEU A 189 -7.00 -17.30 -9.65
CA LEU A 189 -7.49 -16.50 -8.53
C LEU A 189 -6.48 -15.41 -8.12
N TYR A 190 -5.19 -15.72 -8.05
CA TYR A 190 -4.16 -14.70 -7.78
C TYR A 190 -4.06 -13.66 -8.90
N ARG A 191 -4.14 -14.07 -10.17
CA ARG A 191 -4.13 -13.18 -11.35
C ARG A 191 -5.36 -12.26 -11.40
N GLU A 192 -6.54 -12.79 -11.13
CA GLU A 192 -7.78 -12.01 -11.00
C GLU A 192 -7.71 -11.01 -9.84
N SER A 193 -7.18 -11.44 -8.68
CA SER A 193 -6.96 -10.56 -7.53
C SER A 193 -6.02 -9.40 -7.87
N ALA A 194 -4.90 -9.68 -8.56
CA ALA A 194 -3.96 -8.67 -9.01
C ALA A 194 -4.60 -7.70 -10.02
N TYR A 195 -5.37 -8.20 -10.99
CA TYR A 195 -6.08 -7.37 -11.95
C TYR A 195 -7.10 -6.45 -11.27
N VAL A 196 -7.95 -6.99 -10.39
CA VAL A 196 -8.96 -6.24 -9.63
C VAL A 196 -8.30 -5.17 -8.75
N LEU A 197 -7.26 -5.52 -7.99
CA LEU A 197 -6.51 -4.54 -7.19
C LEU A 197 -5.87 -3.46 -8.05
N SER A 198 -5.34 -3.79 -9.23
CA SER A 198 -4.73 -2.80 -10.14
C SER A 198 -5.69 -1.74 -10.67
N ARG A 199 -7.00 -2.01 -10.60
CA ARG A 199 -8.08 -1.08 -10.97
C ARG A 199 -8.67 -0.34 -9.78
N SER A 200 -8.36 -0.77 -8.56
CA SER A 200 -8.75 -0.07 -7.34
C SER A 200 -7.92 1.22 -7.21
N THR A 201 -8.57 2.32 -6.85
CA THR A 201 -7.85 3.47 -6.30
C THR A 201 -7.38 3.11 -4.91
N ALA A 202 -6.17 3.56 -4.53
CA ALA A 202 -5.68 3.40 -3.17
C ALA A 202 -6.73 3.96 -2.19
N ALA A 203 -7.11 3.16 -1.19
CA ALA A 203 -8.24 3.46 -0.31
C ALA A 203 -7.93 4.62 0.66
N PHE A 204 -8.00 5.86 0.16
CA PHE A 204 -7.85 7.08 0.94
C PHE A 204 -9.16 7.41 1.66
N GLY A 205 -9.12 7.43 2.99
CA GLY A 205 -10.10 8.16 3.81
C GLY A 205 -11.48 7.50 4.04
N GLY A 206 -11.61 6.17 3.93
CA GLY A 206 -12.90 5.47 4.09
C GLY A 206 -12.85 4.17 4.90
N PRO A 207 -14.01 3.51 5.13
CA PRO A 207 -14.17 2.32 6.01
C PRO A 207 -13.44 1.04 5.56
N ASP A 208 -12.63 1.07 4.51
CA ASP A 208 -12.07 -0.12 3.85
C ASP A 208 -10.81 -0.70 4.49
N THR A 209 -10.35 -0.18 5.63
CA THR A 209 -9.21 -0.82 6.34
C THR A 209 -9.53 -2.22 6.84
N GLY A 210 -10.82 -2.58 7.00
CA GLY A 210 -11.22 -3.98 7.18
C GLY A 210 -10.78 -4.87 6.01
N ALA A 211 -11.00 -4.43 4.76
CA ALA A 211 -10.63 -5.16 3.56
C ALA A 211 -9.11 -5.12 3.28
N VAL A 212 -8.43 -4.01 3.60
CA VAL A 212 -6.96 -3.95 3.54
C VAL A 212 -6.35 -4.94 4.53
N LEU A 213 -6.83 -4.96 5.78
CA LEU A 213 -6.36 -5.89 6.82
C LEU A 213 -6.69 -7.35 6.46
N GLY A 214 -7.87 -7.60 5.91
CA GLY A 214 -8.30 -8.91 5.40
C GLY A 214 -7.38 -9.40 4.30
N LEU A 215 -7.10 -8.58 3.28
CA LEU A 215 -6.15 -8.90 2.21
C LEU A 215 -4.74 -9.16 2.75
N LEU A 216 -4.21 -8.31 3.64
CA LEU A 216 -2.89 -8.52 4.25
C LEU A 216 -2.83 -9.87 4.99
N THR A 217 -3.88 -10.22 5.73
CA THR A 217 -4.01 -11.50 6.43
C THR A 217 -4.08 -12.67 5.43
N ALA A 218 -4.82 -12.51 4.33
CA ALA A 218 -4.89 -13.51 3.26
C ALA A 218 -3.55 -13.70 2.54
N LEU A 219 -2.76 -12.63 2.35
CA LEU A 219 -1.40 -12.69 1.80
C LEU A 219 -0.42 -13.39 2.75
N VAL A 220 -0.54 -13.23 4.08
CA VAL A 220 0.25 -14.02 5.04
C VAL A 220 -0.03 -15.52 4.85
N MET A 221 -1.31 -15.92 4.83
CA MET A 221 -1.70 -17.32 4.60
C MET A 221 -1.17 -17.86 3.25
N ALA A 222 -1.24 -17.05 2.18
CA ALA A 222 -0.74 -17.41 0.86
C ALA A 222 0.79 -17.62 0.85
N VAL A 223 1.54 -16.75 1.53
CA VAL A 223 3.01 -16.83 1.63
C VAL A 223 3.46 -17.99 2.52
N ASP A 224 2.74 -18.30 3.60
CA ASP A 224 3.02 -19.49 4.41
C ASP A 224 2.68 -20.79 3.64
N GLY A 225 1.60 -20.80 2.83
CA GLY A 225 1.33 -21.88 1.88
C GLY A 225 2.47 -22.07 0.84
N SER A 226 2.94 -20.97 0.25
CA SER A 226 4.10 -20.97 -0.65
C SER A 226 5.38 -21.48 0.04
N ARG A 227 5.62 -21.09 1.30
CA ARG A 227 6.76 -21.58 2.09
C ARG A 227 6.66 -23.09 2.33
N SER A 228 5.50 -23.60 2.71
CA SER A 228 5.25 -25.04 2.90
C SER A 228 5.46 -25.82 1.61
N TRP A 229 4.96 -25.30 0.47
CA TRP A 229 5.22 -25.88 -0.84
C TRP A 229 6.72 -25.92 -1.17
N HIS A 230 7.46 -24.82 -0.97
CA HIS A 230 8.91 -24.80 -1.17
C HIS A 230 9.66 -25.77 -0.27
N MET A 231 9.25 -25.94 1.00
CA MET A 231 9.85 -26.94 1.89
C MET A 231 9.59 -28.37 1.39
N ALA A 232 8.38 -28.67 0.92
CA ALA A 232 8.03 -29.98 0.36
C ALA A 232 8.75 -30.29 -0.96
N GLN A 233 9.15 -29.27 -1.74
CA GLN A 233 10.01 -29.42 -2.92
C GLN A 233 11.52 -29.25 -2.61
N GLU A 234 11.91 -29.25 -1.32
CA GLU A 234 13.28 -29.06 -0.83
C GLU A 234 13.98 -27.74 -1.24
N TYR A 235 13.22 -26.77 -1.78
CA TYR A 235 13.66 -25.44 -2.19
C TYR A 235 13.92 -24.51 -0.99
N ARG A 236 14.90 -24.87 -0.14
CA ARG A 236 15.19 -24.22 1.15
C ARG A 236 15.45 -22.71 1.05
N VAL A 237 16.16 -22.25 0.01
CA VAL A 237 16.46 -20.81 -0.19
C VAL A 237 15.20 -20.01 -0.48
N GLN A 238 14.30 -20.57 -1.30
CA GLN A 238 13.00 -20.00 -1.63
C GLN A 238 12.06 -20.03 -0.43
N ALA A 239 12.03 -21.13 0.33
CA ALA A 239 11.25 -21.23 1.57
C ALA A 239 11.69 -20.20 2.62
N GLN A 240 12.99 -19.93 2.74
CA GLN A 240 13.52 -18.85 3.58
C GLN A 240 13.13 -17.46 3.07
N ALA A 241 13.14 -17.23 1.75
CA ALA A 241 12.70 -15.97 1.15
C ALA A 241 11.20 -15.71 1.37
N ALA A 242 10.35 -16.73 1.16
CA ALA A 242 8.94 -16.70 1.51
C ALA A 242 8.75 -16.40 3.01
N GLY A 243 9.50 -17.08 3.89
CA GLY A 243 9.46 -16.81 5.33
C GLY A 243 9.84 -15.38 5.74
N ARG A 244 10.80 -14.75 5.05
CA ARG A 244 11.15 -13.33 5.27
C ARG A 244 10.05 -12.39 4.81
N ALA A 245 9.47 -12.63 3.62
CA ALA A 245 8.33 -11.88 3.13
C ALA A 245 7.10 -12.01 4.05
N GLY A 246 6.84 -13.22 4.58
CA GLY A 246 5.75 -13.49 5.51
C GLY A 246 5.87 -12.71 6.82
N ARG A 247 7.09 -12.51 7.34
CA ARG A 247 7.32 -11.61 8.49
C ARG A 247 6.97 -10.16 8.16
N LEU A 248 7.46 -9.62 7.06
CA LEU A 248 7.17 -8.24 6.62
C LEU A 248 5.66 -8.00 6.37
N LEU A 249 4.94 -9.02 5.91
CA LEU A 249 3.47 -8.98 5.81
C LEU A 249 2.79 -9.02 7.18
N ARG A 250 3.28 -9.83 8.14
CA ARG A 250 2.79 -9.82 9.53
C ARG A 250 3.01 -8.47 10.21
N GLU A 251 4.17 -7.83 10.01
CA GLU A 251 4.38 -6.45 10.48
C GLU A 251 3.35 -5.48 9.89
N ALA A 252 3.09 -5.57 8.58
CA ALA A 252 2.09 -4.73 7.91
C ALA A 252 0.66 -4.96 8.45
N VAL A 253 0.31 -6.21 8.79
CA VAL A 253 -0.94 -6.55 9.49
C VAL A 253 -1.02 -5.81 10.84
N GLU A 254 0.01 -5.92 11.68
CA GLU A 254 -0.03 -5.32 13.04
C GLU A 254 -0.01 -3.78 13.01
N VAL A 255 0.68 -3.16 12.05
CA VAL A 255 0.58 -1.71 11.80
C VAL A 255 -0.86 -1.33 11.38
N ALA A 256 -1.49 -2.09 10.47
CA ALA A 256 -2.87 -1.83 10.06
C ALA A 256 -3.89 -2.04 11.20
N VAL A 257 -3.64 -3.00 12.10
CA VAL A 257 -4.40 -3.21 13.35
C VAL A 257 -4.27 -1.98 14.26
N GLY A 258 -3.06 -1.46 14.45
CA GLY A 258 -2.81 -0.22 15.20
C GLY A 258 -3.59 0.99 14.68
N ALA A 259 -3.56 1.21 13.37
CA ALA A 259 -4.31 2.29 12.71
C ALA A 259 -5.84 2.09 12.70
N ARG A 260 -6.32 0.84 12.81
CA ARG A 260 -7.73 0.54 13.05
C ARG A 260 -8.12 0.91 14.48
N ALA A 261 -7.29 0.55 15.46
CA ALA A 261 -7.50 0.87 16.87
C ALA A 261 -7.64 2.38 17.11
N ALA A 262 -6.77 3.17 16.46
CA ALA A 262 -6.76 4.64 16.59
C ALA A 262 -8.06 5.32 16.12
N ARG A 263 -8.82 4.73 15.17
CA ARG A 263 -10.13 5.27 14.74
C ARG A 263 -11.27 4.95 15.69
N GLY A 264 -11.24 3.78 16.31
CA GLY A 264 -12.22 3.39 17.32
C GLY A 264 -11.97 4.03 18.69
N TYR A 265 -10.89 4.79 18.83
CA TYR A 265 -10.50 5.38 20.11
C TYR A 265 -11.09 6.76 20.32
N GLU A 266 -12.09 6.81 21.19
CA GLU A 266 -12.55 8.06 21.78
C GLU A 266 -11.74 8.33 23.06
N PRO A 267 -11.04 9.49 23.19
CA PRO A 267 -10.28 9.82 24.39
C PRO A 267 -11.19 9.81 25.61
N ARG A 268 -10.81 9.04 26.63
CA ARG A 268 -11.57 8.97 27.89
C ARG A 268 -11.55 10.35 28.53
N ARG A 269 -12.65 11.12 28.38
CA ARG A 269 -12.83 12.41 29.04
C ARG A 269 -12.86 12.17 30.54
N ARG A 270 -11.69 12.21 31.17
CA ARG A 270 -11.56 12.19 32.63
C ARG A 270 -12.41 13.36 33.13
N PRO A 271 -13.45 13.14 33.96
CA PRO A 271 -14.18 14.25 34.53
C PRO A 271 -13.16 15.12 35.27
N VAL A 272 -13.05 16.39 34.87
CA VAL A 272 -12.31 17.36 35.67
C VAL A 272 -13.16 17.60 36.90
N ALA A 273 -13.01 16.72 37.88
CA ALA A 273 -13.54 16.92 39.20
C ALA A 273 -13.00 18.29 39.66
N ARG A 274 -13.90 19.25 39.86
CA ARG A 274 -13.59 20.55 40.46
C ARG A 274 -13.25 20.31 41.93
N SER A 275 -12.07 19.74 42.16
CA SER A 275 -11.55 19.48 43.48
C SER A 275 -11.02 20.80 44.03
N SER A 276 -11.92 21.54 44.69
CA SER A 276 -11.53 22.50 45.71
C SER A 276 -10.82 21.70 46.82
N GLY A 277 -9.49 21.81 46.88
CA GLY A 277 -8.67 21.05 47.82
C GLY A 277 -7.21 21.02 47.37
N GLY A 278 -6.35 21.72 48.09
CA GLY A 278 -4.93 21.84 47.78
C GLY A 278 -4.19 20.51 47.88
N GLY A 279 -4.10 19.80 46.76
CA GLY A 279 -3.26 18.62 46.59
C GLY A 279 -2.51 18.76 45.28
N GLN A 280 -1.30 19.32 45.34
CA GLN A 280 -0.49 19.60 44.15
C GLN A 280 -0.02 18.28 43.53
N ARG A 281 -0.86 17.69 42.68
CA ARG A 281 -0.43 16.65 41.73
C ARG A 281 0.60 17.30 40.83
N LEU A 282 1.88 17.09 41.18
CA LEU A 282 3.00 17.32 40.29
C LEU A 282 2.62 16.75 38.93
N ALA A 283 2.50 17.63 37.93
CA ALA A 283 2.37 17.22 36.56
C ALA A 283 3.67 16.49 36.22
N VAL A 284 3.63 15.16 36.28
CA VAL A 284 4.76 14.29 35.96
C VAL A 284 5.23 14.69 34.57
N ALA A 285 6.42 15.29 34.49
CA ALA A 285 6.96 15.78 33.23
C ALA A 285 6.98 14.62 32.22
N ALA A 286 6.57 14.87 30.97
CA ALA A 286 6.54 13.82 29.94
C ALA A 286 7.93 13.17 29.82
N GLY A 287 8.00 11.85 30.06
CA GLY A 287 9.25 11.09 30.18
C GLY A 287 9.67 10.70 31.60
N ALA A 288 9.02 11.19 32.65
CA ALA A 288 9.34 10.84 34.05
C ALA A 288 8.57 9.61 34.59
N ARG A 289 7.54 9.13 33.88
CA ARG A 289 6.81 7.90 34.27
C ARG A 289 7.61 6.65 33.88
N PRO A 290 7.84 5.67 34.77
CA PRO A 290 8.51 4.43 34.40
C PRO A 290 7.61 3.61 33.48
N MET A 291 8.02 3.44 32.21
CA MET A 291 7.24 2.70 31.20
C MET A 291 7.01 1.23 31.56
N ALA A 292 7.84 0.64 32.42
CA ALA A 292 7.59 -0.66 33.03
C ALA A 292 6.24 -0.72 33.77
N ALA A 293 5.91 0.33 34.54
CA ALA A 293 4.64 0.43 35.26
C ALA A 293 3.44 0.64 34.30
N VAL A 294 3.67 1.29 33.15
CA VAL A 294 2.65 1.43 32.09
C VAL A 294 2.28 0.07 31.51
N VAL A 295 3.28 -0.78 31.21
CA VAL A 295 3.04 -2.15 30.73
C VAL A 295 2.38 -3.01 31.82
N GLN A 296 2.88 -2.97 33.06
CA GLN A 296 2.26 -3.68 34.19
C GLN A 296 0.79 -3.30 34.41
N GLN A 297 0.43 -2.03 34.20
CA GLN A 297 -0.95 -1.55 34.35
C GLN A 297 -1.86 -1.98 33.19
N ALA A 298 -1.35 -2.06 31.95
CA ALA A 298 -2.15 -2.39 30.77
C ALA A 298 -2.21 -3.90 30.44
N LEU A 299 -1.18 -4.66 30.85
CA LEU A 299 -0.93 -6.07 30.52
C LEU A 299 -0.41 -6.83 31.76
N PRO A 300 -1.15 -6.89 32.88
CA PRO A 300 -0.62 -7.38 34.16
C PRO A 300 -0.08 -8.83 34.11
N GLU A 301 -0.71 -9.70 33.31
CA GLU A 301 -0.31 -11.10 33.15
C GLU A 301 0.98 -11.23 32.31
N GLN A 302 1.06 -10.52 31.17
CA GLN A 302 2.16 -10.64 30.20
C GLN A 302 3.32 -9.67 30.48
N ALA A 303 3.18 -8.73 31.41
CA ALA A 303 4.16 -7.65 31.60
C ALA A 303 5.59 -8.13 31.89
N ARG A 304 5.75 -9.23 32.64
CA ARG A 304 7.08 -9.78 32.95
C ARG A 304 7.79 -10.29 31.69
N GLU A 305 7.05 -10.97 30.81
CA GLU A 305 7.53 -11.48 29.53
C GLU A 305 7.87 -10.32 28.59
N VAL A 306 6.96 -9.35 28.42
CA VAL A 306 7.15 -8.16 27.57
C VAL A 306 8.36 -7.31 27.98
N MET A 307 8.73 -7.28 29.26
CA MET A 307 9.92 -6.56 29.75
C MET A 307 11.23 -7.37 29.63
N ALA A 308 11.13 -8.71 29.51
CA ALA A 308 12.27 -9.60 29.27
C ALA A 308 12.55 -9.82 27.77
N ASP A 309 11.55 -9.55 26.92
CA ASP A 309 11.61 -9.59 25.45
C ASP A 309 12.70 -8.64 24.89
N ALA A 310 13.46 -9.11 23.91
CA ALA A 310 14.49 -8.33 23.22
C ALA A 310 13.92 -7.07 22.52
N GLY A 311 12.63 -7.08 22.14
CA GLY A 311 11.92 -5.93 21.59
C GLY A 311 11.56 -4.84 22.61
N TRP A 312 11.75 -5.06 23.92
CA TRP A 312 11.37 -4.12 24.98
C TRP A 312 11.92 -2.69 24.79
N PRO A 313 13.19 -2.45 24.40
CA PRO A 313 13.70 -1.09 24.20
C PRO A 313 12.96 -0.31 23.11
N ALA A 314 12.51 -0.99 22.04
CA ALA A 314 11.74 -0.38 20.96
C ALA A 314 10.32 -0.02 21.44
N LEU A 315 9.65 -0.95 22.15
CA LEU A 315 8.34 -0.72 22.75
C LEU A 315 8.36 0.45 23.73
N ARG A 316 9.33 0.48 24.65
CA ARG A 316 9.56 1.58 25.60
C ARG A 316 9.71 2.92 24.86
N THR A 317 10.45 2.94 23.76
CA THR A 317 10.64 4.15 22.95
C THR A 317 9.32 4.64 22.35
N ARG A 318 8.49 3.75 21.79
CA ARG A 318 7.16 4.10 21.27
C ARG A 318 6.20 4.61 22.36
N LEU A 319 6.24 4.04 23.56
CA LEU A 319 5.42 4.50 24.69
C LEU A 319 5.81 5.92 25.14
N ILE A 320 7.11 6.23 25.19
CA ILE A 320 7.61 7.59 25.47
C ILE A 320 7.17 8.57 24.37
N GLU A 321 7.22 8.18 23.09
CA GLU A 321 6.72 9.01 21.99
C GLU A 321 5.22 9.31 22.14
N ILE A 322 4.41 8.34 22.57
CA ILE A 322 2.97 8.51 22.79
C ILE A 322 2.70 9.48 23.94
N GLU A 323 3.37 9.31 25.08
CA GLU A 323 3.24 10.24 26.22
C GLU A 323 3.61 11.68 25.81
N ARG A 324 4.67 11.85 25.00
CA ARG A 324 5.07 13.16 24.44
C ARG A 324 4.06 13.76 23.46
N THR A 325 3.17 12.97 22.86
CA THR A 325 2.02 13.46 22.06
C THR A 325 0.77 13.78 22.90
N GLY A 326 0.84 13.66 24.23
CA GLY A 326 -0.25 14.04 25.14
C GLY A 326 -1.37 13.00 25.28
N SER A 327 -1.16 11.77 24.79
CA SER A 327 -2.07 10.63 25.04
C SER A 327 -1.58 9.81 26.23
N ASP A 328 -2.46 9.33 27.11
CA ASP A 328 -2.06 8.42 28.20
C ASP A 328 -1.58 7.09 27.60
N PRO A 329 -0.31 6.70 27.77
CA PRO A 329 0.20 5.48 27.15
C PRO A 329 -0.44 4.22 27.73
N VAL A 330 -1.05 4.25 28.93
CA VAL A 330 -1.81 3.12 29.49
C VAL A 330 -3.11 2.90 28.71
N ASP A 331 -3.88 3.96 28.46
CA ASP A 331 -5.13 3.88 27.70
C ASP A 331 -4.85 3.42 26.26
N VAL A 332 -3.84 4.02 25.60
CA VAL A 332 -3.46 3.64 24.23
C VAL A 332 -3.00 2.18 24.16
N LEU A 333 -2.12 1.75 25.06
CA LEU A 333 -1.63 0.37 25.10
C LEU A 333 -2.79 -0.62 25.32
N SER A 334 -3.69 -0.32 26.26
CA SER A 334 -4.88 -1.13 26.54
C SER A 334 -5.81 -1.27 25.33
N VAL A 335 -5.90 -0.25 24.46
CA VAL A 335 -6.75 -0.28 23.26
C VAL A 335 -6.12 -1.08 22.12
N VAL A 336 -4.79 -0.99 21.91
CA VAL A 336 -4.11 -1.78 20.86
C VAL A 336 -3.96 -3.26 21.22
N VAL A 337 -3.84 -3.59 22.50
CA VAL A 337 -3.84 -4.98 23.00
C VAL A 337 -5.14 -5.68 22.63
N LYS A 338 -6.29 -5.05 22.88
CA LYS A 338 -7.62 -5.63 22.69
C LYS A 338 -8.03 -5.89 21.23
N GLN A 339 -7.28 -5.41 20.23
CA GLN A 339 -7.68 -5.57 18.83
C GLN A 339 -7.53 -6.99 18.28
N ARG A 340 -6.53 -7.72 18.75
CA ARG A 340 -6.13 -9.04 18.23
C ARG A 340 -5.23 -9.73 19.26
N GLU A 341 -5.36 -11.04 19.38
CA GLU A 341 -4.56 -11.89 20.28
C GLU A 341 -3.06 -11.63 20.14
N LEU A 342 -2.34 -11.82 21.25
CA LEU A 342 -0.88 -11.65 21.37
C LEU A 342 -0.14 -12.99 21.59
N THR A 343 -0.85 -14.04 21.99
CA THR A 343 -0.31 -15.36 22.37
C THR A 343 0.29 -16.16 21.22
N SER A 344 0.03 -15.76 19.96
CA SER A 344 0.61 -16.35 18.74
C SER A 344 1.80 -15.56 18.18
N ALA A 345 2.31 -14.56 18.91
CA ALA A 345 3.43 -13.73 18.48
C ALA A 345 4.78 -14.36 18.84
N ASP A 346 5.73 -14.33 17.90
CA ASP A 346 7.14 -14.69 18.15
C ASP A 346 7.82 -13.73 19.16
N SER A 347 7.35 -12.47 19.21
CA SER A 347 7.71 -11.44 20.20
C SER A 347 6.48 -10.56 20.46
N VAL A 348 6.06 -10.45 21.72
CA VAL A 348 4.94 -9.59 22.11
C VAL A 348 5.35 -8.12 22.08
N ALA A 349 6.61 -7.81 22.44
CA ALA A 349 7.09 -6.43 22.45
C ALA A 349 7.21 -5.83 21.03
N GLU A 350 7.63 -6.61 20.03
CA GLU A 350 7.66 -6.18 18.63
C GLU A 350 6.24 -5.95 18.07
N VAL A 351 5.30 -6.88 18.30
CA VAL A 351 3.90 -6.73 17.86
C VAL A 351 3.27 -5.46 18.44
N LEU A 352 3.46 -5.20 19.73
CA LEU A 352 2.99 -3.97 20.36
C LEU A 352 3.69 -2.74 19.76
N THR A 353 4.99 -2.79 19.48
CA THR A 353 5.74 -1.71 18.81
C THR A 353 5.12 -1.34 17.46
N TRP A 354 4.79 -2.31 16.62
CA TRP A 354 4.16 -2.07 15.31
C TRP A 354 2.71 -1.57 15.43
N ARG A 355 1.92 -2.07 16.38
CA ARG A 355 0.57 -1.51 16.63
C ARG A 355 0.63 -0.06 17.10
N LEU A 356 1.60 0.30 17.94
CA LEU A 356 1.79 1.69 18.40
C LEU A 356 2.34 2.61 17.29
N GLU A 357 3.15 2.08 16.37
CA GLU A 357 3.56 2.79 15.16
C GLU A 357 2.35 3.14 14.29
N GLY A 358 1.53 2.14 13.95
CA GLY A 358 0.33 2.35 13.14
C GLY A 358 -0.71 3.26 13.80
N TRP A 359 -0.81 3.23 15.13
CA TRP A 359 -1.61 4.18 15.89
C TRP A 359 -1.18 5.63 15.66
N ARG A 360 0.13 5.90 15.80
CA ARG A 360 0.70 7.25 15.69
C ARG A 360 0.66 7.79 14.27
N GLU A 361 0.88 6.95 13.26
CA GLU A 361 0.75 7.38 11.86
C GLU A 361 -0.71 7.72 11.51
N HIS A 362 -1.69 7.03 12.10
CA HIS A 362 -3.09 7.37 11.89
C HIS A 362 -3.55 8.59 12.70
N ARG A 363 -3.00 8.78 13.90
CA ARG A 363 -3.24 9.92 14.76
C ARG A 363 -1.95 10.71 14.96
N PRO A 364 -1.50 11.50 13.95
CA PRO A 364 -0.41 12.43 14.14
C PRO A 364 -0.75 13.36 15.32
N PRO A 365 0.26 13.87 16.05
CA PRO A 365 0.02 14.82 17.13
C PRO A 365 -0.85 15.96 16.59
N ALA A 366 -1.82 16.40 17.39
CA ALA A 366 -2.48 17.66 17.12
C ALA A 366 -1.36 18.71 17.05
N ILE A 367 -1.10 19.24 15.86
CA ILE A 367 -0.26 20.42 15.70
C ILE A 367 -0.99 21.48 16.50
N THR A 368 -0.49 21.77 17.71
CA THR A 368 -0.84 22.99 18.41
C THR A 368 -0.58 24.10 17.41
N ALA A 369 -1.66 24.70 16.91
CA ALA A 369 -1.56 25.87 16.05
C ALA A 369 -0.86 26.94 16.89
N THR A 370 0.47 27.05 16.70
CA THR A 370 1.29 28.10 17.30
C THR A 370 0.58 29.40 16.98
N ALA A 371 0.17 30.13 18.01
CA ALA A 371 -0.86 31.16 17.91
C ALA A 371 -0.65 32.04 16.68
N GLY A 372 -1.41 31.75 15.62
CA GLY A 372 -1.41 32.53 14.41
C GLY A 372 -1.98 33.88 14.79
N ALA A 373 -1.13 34.90 14.81
CA ALA A 373 -1.53 36.26 15.17
C ALA A 373 -2.81 36.60 14.38
N ALA A 374 -3.83 37.08 15.10
CA ALA A 374 -5.04 37.55 14.45
C ALA A 374 -4.63 38.61 13.41
N PRO A 375 -5.11 38.54 12.16
CA PRO A 375 -4.85 39.59 11.19
C PRO A 375 -5.42 40.89 11.77
N ASP A 376 -4.54 41.88 11.91
CA ASP A 376 -4.84 43.10 12.65
C ASP A 376 -6.04 43.82 12.04
N ARG A 377 -7.00 44.18 12.88
CA ARG A 377 -8.33 44.62 12.45
C ARG A 377 -8.28 46.11 12.17
N ALA A 378 -7.91 46.47 10.95
CA ALA A 378 -7.82 47.86 10.48
C ALA A 378 -9.04 48.71 10.90
N PRO A 379 -8.83 49.95 11.36
CA PRO A 379 -9.87 50.76 11.96
C PRO A 379 -10.93 51.21 10.95
N ARG A 380 -12.19 51.23 11.38
CA ARG A 380 -13.31 51.79 10.60
C ARG A 380 -13.19 53.32 10.54
N GLY A 381 -13.09 53.86 9.33
CA GLY A 381 -13.43 55.27 9.05
C GLY A 381 -14.96 55.47 9.02
N PRO A 382 -15.50 56.64 9.42
CA PRO A 382 -16.93 56.92 9.43
C PRO A 382 -17.42 57.68 8.17
N GLY A 383 -18.71 57.55 7.87
CA GLY A 383 -19.43 58.33 6.85
C GLY A 383 -19.47 57.67 5.46
N GLY A 384 -20.60 57.64 4.74
CA GLY A 384 -21.94 58.08 5.13
C GLY A 384 -22.97 57.83 4.00
N SER A 385 -24.26 58.04 4.33
CA SER A 385 -25.38 58.24 3.40
C SER A 385 -25.84 57.07 2.51
N ALA A 386 -26.94 56.43 2.92
CA ALA A 386 -28.00 55.97 2.00
C ALA A 386 -28.77 57.21 1.45
N PRO A 387 -29.64 57.15 0.40
CA PRO A 387 -30.73 56.18 0.18
C PRO A 387 -30.61 55.49 -1.21
N ALA A 388 -31.59 54.78 -1.81
CA ALA A 388 -33.01 54.57 -1.51
C ALA A 388 -33.50 53.14 -1.88
N ARG A 389 -34.82 52.97 -2.04
CA ARG A 389 -35.49 51.74 -2.54
C ARG A 389 -36.09 51.98 -3.94
N SER A 390 -36.23 50.92 -4.73
CA SER A 390 -37.53 50.60 -5.33
C SER A 390 -37.73 49.09 -5.46
N GLU A 391 -38.98 48.66 -5.38
CA GLU A 391 -39.41 47.27 -5.56
C GLU A 391 -39.70 47.01 -7.04
N GLY A 392 -39.60 45.74 -7.49
CA GLY A 392 -39.94 45.35 -8.86
C GLY A 392 -40.14 43.84 -8.98
N LYS A 393 -41.32 43.42 -9.44
CA LYS A 393 -41.78 42.01 -9.44
C LYS A 393 -41.19 41.18 -10.59
N SER A 394 -41.20 39.86 -10.37
CA SER A 394 -41.13 38.84 -11.42
C SER A 394 -42.23 39.02 -12.47
N GLU A 395 -41.93 38.71 -13.75
CA GLU A 395 -42.90 37.98 -14.58
C GLU A 395 -42.23 37.10 -15.65
N THR A 396 -42.98 36.08 -16.06
CA THR A 396 -42.58 34.97 -16.95
C THR A 396 -42.99 35.27 -18.39
N ILE A 397 -42.23 34.81 -19.40
CA ILE A 397 -42.79 34.52 -20.74
C ILE A 397 -42.12 33.27 -21.36
N ARG A 398 -42.95 32.37 -21.90
CA ARG A 398 -42.56 31.19 -22.71
C ARG A 398 -42.65 31.53 -24.20
N ARG A 399 -41.77 30.94 -25.03
CA ARG A 399 -41.99 30.40 -26.41
C ARG A 399 -40.64 30.30 -27.15
N ARG A 400 -40.40 29.40 -28.11
CA ARG A 400 -41.07 28.14 -28.53
C ARG A 400 -40.02 27.33 -29.34
N LEU A 401 -40.23 26.01 -29.50
CA LEU A 401 -39.48 25.21 -30.48
C LEU A 401 -39.77 25.67 -31.92
N GLY A 402 -38.79 25.47 -32.80
CA GLY A 402 -38.92 25.40 -34.25
C GLY A 402 -37.82 24.50 -34.80
N ASP A 403 -38.20 23.43 -35.50
CA ASP A 403 -37.28 22.55 -36.22
C ASP A 403 -36.69 23.24 -37.46
N GLU A 404 -35.51 22.83 -37.92
CA GLU A 404 -35.32 22.52 -39.35
C GLU A 404 -34.13 21.59 -39.58
N GLN A 405 -34.36 20.48 -40.28
CA GLN A 405 -33.35 19.49 -40.67
C GLN A 405 -32.91 19.74 -42.11
N GLY A 406 -31.62 20.04 -42.33
CA GLY A 406 -31.05 20.16 -43.67
C GLY A 406 -30.79 18.79 -44.31
N GLN A 407 -31.67 18.33 -45.20
CA GLN A 407 -31.55 17.06 -45.92
C GLN A 407 -30.88 17.26 -47.30
N GLY A 408 -29.68 16.72 -47.50
CA GLY A 408 -28.94 16.81 -48.78
C GLY A 408 -29.30 15.68 -49.78
N PRO A 409 -29.49 15.97 -51.08
CA PRO A 409 -29.92 14.99 -52.07
C PRO A 409 -28.79 14.15 -52.70
N ARG A 410 -29.20 13.10 -53.44
CA ARG A 410 -28.36 12.04 -54.03
C ARG A 410 -27.72 12.40 -55.38
N ARG A 411 -26.67 11.62 -55.70
CA ARG A 411 -26.05 11.35 -57.02
C ARG A 411 -26.94 11.53 -58.26
N THR A 412 -26.32 12.03 -59.33
CA THR A 412 -26.33 11.43 -60.70
C THR A 412 -25.13 11.90 -61.52
N ARG A 413 -24.20 11.00 -61.85
CA ARG A 413 -24.03 10.46 -63.22
C ARG A 413 -23.15 9.21 -63.18
#